data_AF-A0AAV8W6W4-F1
#
_entry.id   AF-A0AAV8W6W4-F1
#
_cell.length_a   1.000
_cell.length_b   1.000
_cell.length_c   1.000
_cell.angle_alpha   90.00
_cell.angle_beta   90.00
_cell.angle_gamma   90.00
#
_symmetry.space_group_name_H-M   'P 1'
#
loop_
_entity.id
_entity.type
_entity.pdbx_description
1 polymer ?
#
loop_
_entity_poly.entity_id
_entity_poly.type
_entity_poly.pdbx_seq_one_letter_code
_entity_poly.pdbx_strand_id
1 'polypeptide(L)'
;MEDQILTRFSTVSDTNRGNLVRHRERNYYCVPLSMASSCRDFDPRKRAFSDEELKPQPLIKKSRKQFVPDDLKDDKYWARRRKNNLAAKRSRDARRMKENQIALRAGYLEKENVGLRQELERLKKENLILQNKLAKYEDV
;
A
#
# COMPACT_ATOMS: atom_id res chain seq x y z
N MET A 1 -6.82 -35.26 -8.75
CA MET A 1 -7.09 -34.20 -7.75
C MET A 1 -6.59 -32.88 -8.32
N GLU A 2 -7.19 -32.49 -9.43
CA GLU A 2 -7.03 -31.20 -10.08
C GLU A 2 -8.44 -30.88 -10.58
N ASP A 3 -9.02 -29.78 -10.13
CA ASP A 3 -9.55 -28.76 -11.03
C ASP A 3 -10.38 -27.68 -10.32
N GLN A 4 -10.04 -26.45 -10.70
CA GLN A 4 -10.96 -25.35 -11.00
C GLN A 4 -11.89 -24.85 -9.87
N ILE A 5 -11.49 -23.75 -9.24
CA ILE A 5 -12.45 -22.78 -8.69
C ILE A 5 -12.12 -21.41 -9.26
N LEU A 6 -12.60 -21.18 -10.49
CA LEU A 6 -12.89 -19.85 -11.00
C LEU A 6 -14.37 -19.81 -11.40
N THR A 7 -15.04 -18.77 -10.92
CA THR A 7 -16.28 -18.20 -11.48
C THR A 7 -17.60 -18.92 -11.19
N ARG A 8 -18.36 -18.38 -10.24
CA ARG A 8 -19.82 -18.19 -10.42
C ARG A 8 -20.28 -16.92 -9.71
N PHE A 9 -20.34 -15.84 -10.48
CA PHE A 9 -21.27 -14.75 -10.24
C PHE A 9 -22.69 -15.31 -10.38
N SER A 10 -23.51 -15.20 -9.33
CA SER A 10 -24.95 -15.36 -9.44
C SER A 10 -25.62 -14.10 -8.93
N THR A 11 -26.40 -13.53 -9.84
CA THR A 11 -27.30 -12.39 -9.72
C THR A 11 -28.42 -12.69 -8.74
N VAL A 12 -28.66 -11.79 -7.79
CA VAL A 12 -29.99 -11.61 -7.21
C VAL A 12 -30.36 -10.14 -7.38
N SER A 13 -31.32 -9.94 -8.26
CA SER A 13 -32.07 -8.73 -8.49
C SER A 13 -33.02 -8.51 -7.31
N ASP A 14 -32.94 -7.34 -6.67
CA ASP A 14 -34.07 -6.73 -5.98
C ASP A 14 -34.11 -5.24 -6.32
N THR A 15 -35.11 -4.88 -7.11
CA THR A 15 -35.53 -3.52 -7.43
C THR A 15 -36.39 -2.95 -6.31
N ASN A 16 -36.04 -1.80 -5.71
CA ASN A 16 -36.84 -0.56 -5.80
C ASN A 16 -36.18 0.66 -5.13
N ARG A 17 -35.94 1.68 -5.96
CA ARG A 17 -35.95 3.15 -5.76
C ARG A 17 -35.53 3.78 -4.42
N GLY A 18 -34.50 4.64 -4.50
CA GLY A 18 -34.44 5.88 -3.72
C GLY A 18 -33.03 6.46 -3.57
N ASN A 19 -32.75 7.55 -4.28
CA ASN A 19 -31.53 8.38 -4.24
C ASN A 19 -30.23 7.83 -4.85
N LEU A 20 -30.08 8.17 -6.13
CA LEU A 20 -28.84 8.14 -6.90
C LEU A 20 -27.86 9.20 -6.36
N VAL A 21 -27.10 8.86 -5.31
CA VAL A 21 -25.83 9.55 -5.05
C VAL A 21 -24.75 8.71 -5.71
N ARG A 22 -24.30 9.15 -6.89
CA ARG A 22 -23.22 8.58 -7.68
C ARG A 22 -22.14 7.98 -6.76
N HIS A 23 -22.09 6.65 -6.65
CA HIS A 23 -20.90 5.94 -6.23
C HIS A 23 -19.88 6.15 -7.34
N ARG A 24 -19.22 7.30 -7.30
CA ARG A 24 -18.01 7.53 -8.06
C ARG A 24 -17.02 6.52 -7.46
N GLU A 25 -16.74 5.47 -8.20
CA GLU A 25 -15.56 4.64 -7.98
C GLU A 25 -14.37 5.58 -8.02
N ARG A 26 -13.94 6.01 -6.84
CA ARG A 26 -12.77 6.85 -6.72
C ARG A 26 -11.68 5.97 -6.19
N ASN A 27 -11.00 5.34 -7.15
CA ASN A 27 -9.58 5.08 -7.05
C ASN A 27 -8.90 6.40 -6.66
N TYR A 28 -8.81 6.64 -5.36
CA TYR A 28 -8.00 7.70 -4.79
C TYR A 28 -6.91 7.05 -3.98
N TYR A 29 -5.79 6.83 -4.65
CA TYR A 29 -4.54 7.31 -4.12
C TYR A 29 -4.78 8.74 -3.61
N CYS A 30 -5.10 8.90 -2.32
CA CYS A 30 -5.00 10.20 -1.67
C CYS A 30 -3.50 10.46 -1.51
N VAL A 31 -2.90 10.92 -2.59
CA VAL A 31 -1.57 11.51 -2.57
C VAL A 31 -1.79 12.91 -1.99
N PRO A 32 -1.15 13.26 -0.85
CA PRO A 32 -1.20 14.62 -0.33
C PRO A 32 -0.82 15.60 -1.45
N LEU A 33 -1.49 16.74 -1.56
CA LEU A 33 -1.24 17.72 -2.64
C LEU A 33 0.25 18.14 -2.72
N SER A 34 0.97 18.10 -1.59
CA SER A 34 2.42 18.36 -1.50
C SER A 34 3.31 17.27 -2.13
N MET A 35 2.77 16.07 -2.37
CA MET A 35 3.50 14.92 -2.92
C MET A 35 3.25 14.75 -4.43
N ALA A 36 2.22 15.41 -4.98
CA ALA A 36 1.85 15.23 -6.39
C ALA A 36 2.92 15.74 -7.40
N SER A 37 3.81 16.63 -6.96
CA SER A 37 4.91 17.17 -7.78
C SER A 37 6.24 16.44 -7.60
N SER A 38 6.52 15.85 -6.44
CA SER A 38 7.83 15.26 -6.10
C SER A 38 7.95 13.76 -6.37
N CYS A 39 6.86 13.08 -6.77
CA CYS A 39 6.82 11.61 -6.85
C CYS A 39 7.18 11.01 -8.21
N ARG A 40 7.47 11.82 -9.25
CA ARG A 40 7.66 11.29 -10.60
C ARG A 40 9.06 10.70 -10.85
N ASP A 41 10.06 11.09 -10.07
CA ASP A 41 11.46 10.65 -10.22
C ASP A 41 12.09 10.15 -8.90
N PHE A 42 11.29 9.51 -8.04
CA PHE A 42 11.81 8.92 -6.81
C PHE A 42 12.26 7.48 -7.05
N ASP A 43 13.55 7.29 -7.35
CA ASP A 43 14.20 5.97 -7.33
C ASP A 43 14.73 5.68 -5.90
N PRO A 44 14.10 4.77 -5.14
CA PRO A 44 14.48 4.48 -3.77
C PRO A 44 15.89 3.85 -3.65
N ARG A 45 16.51 3.40 -4.74
CA ARG A 45 17.85 2.79 -4.73
C ARG A 45 18.98 3.77 -5.02
N LYS A 46 18.67 4.95 -5.57
CA LYS A 46 19.69 5.89 -6.08
C LYS A 46 19.68 7.25 -5.39
N ARG A 47 18.58 7.64 -4.76
CA ARG A 47 18.47 8.95 -4.13
C ARG A 47 18.89 8.90 -2.66
N ALA A 48 20.04 9.49 -2.36
CA ALA A 48 20.38 9.91 -1.01
C ALA A 48 19.71 11.25 -0.69
N PHE A 49 19.21 11.42 0.53
CA PHE A 49 18.75 12.73 1.01
C PHE A 49 19.96 13.61 1.31
N SER A 50 19.90 14.89 0.96
CA SER A 50 20.91 15.86 1.39
C SER A 50 20.76 16.19 2.87
N ASP A 51 21.82 16.69 3.52
CA ASP A 51 21.74 17.13 4.92
C ASP A 51 20.69 18.23 5.15
N GLU A 52 20.38 19.04 4.13
CA GLU A 52 19.31 20.05 4.19
C GLU A 52 17.91 19.42 4.19
N GLU A 53 17.71 18.35 3.41
CA GLU A 53 16.44 17.60 3.38
C GLU A 53 16.21 16.76 4.64
N LEU A 54 17.30 16.37 5.31
CA LEU A 54 17.26 15.65 6.58
C LEU A 54 16.96 16.55 7.78
N LYS A 55 17.05 17.88 7.63
CA LYS A 55 16.69 18.79 8.71
C LYS A 55 15.24 18.59 9.10
N PRO A 56 14.94 18.43 10.41
CA PRO A 56 13.59 18.25 10.87
C PRO A 56 12.77 19.47 10.46
N GLN A 57 11.68 19.22 9.72
CA GLN A 57 10.74 20.26 9.34
C GLN A 57 10.23 20.98 10.60
N PRO A 58 10.01 22.31 10.54
CA PRO A 58 9.58 23.08 11.69
C PRO A 58 8.31 22.46 12.30
N LEU A 59 8.38 22.14 13.61
CA LEU A 59 7.29 21.47 14.32
C LEU A 59 6.06 22.39 14.38
N ILE A 60 5.05 22.08 13.56
CA ILE A 60 3.73 22.72 13.68
C ILE A 60 3.09 22.25 15.00
N LYS A 61 3.01 23.16 15.96
CA LYS A 61 2.36 22.89 17.25
C LYS A 61 0.87 22.64 17.02
N LYS A 62 0.37 21.50 17.50
CA LYS A 62 -1.06 21.19 17.48
C LYS A 62 -1.82 22.19 18.36
N SER A 63 -2.99 22.63 17.90
CA SER A 63 -3.87 23.48 18.71
C SER A 63 -4.19 22.81 20.06
N ARG A 64 -4.31 23.62 21.12
CA ARG A 64 -4.64 23.14 22.46
C ARG A 64 -6.05 22.53 22.45
N LYS A 65 -6.23 21.39 23.12
CA LYS A 65 -7.53 20.74 23.24
C LYS A 65 -8.43 21.58 24.14
N GLN A 66 -9.54 22.06 23.60
CA GLN A 66 -10.61 22.69 24.36
C GLN A 66 -11.65 21.62 24.71
N PHE A 67 -11.80 21.34 26.00
CA PHE A 67 -12.81 20.41 26.49
C PHE A 67 -14.13 21.15 26.69
N VAL A 68 -15.24 20.50 26.34
CA VAL A 68 -16.57 21.01 26.66
C VAL A 68 -16.89 20.59 28.09
N PRO A 69 -17.16 21.52 29.02
CA PRO A 69 -17.61 21.21 30.38
C PRO A 69 -18.82 20.27 30.38
N ASP A 70 -18.95 19.44 31.41
CA ASP A 70 -19.96 18.39 31.44
C ASP A 70 -21.39 18.93 31.38
N ASP A 71 -21.65 20.06 32.05
CA ASP A 71 -22.93 20.76 32.05
C ASP A 71 -23.31 21.34 30.67
N LEU A 72 -22.35 21.46 29.75
CA LEU A 72 -22.53 22.02 28.41
C LEU A 72 -22.54 20.94 27.30
N LYS A 73 -22.56 19.66 27.66
CA LYS A 73 -22.64 18.56 26.70
C LYS A 73 -24.09 18.34 26.23
N ASP A 74 -24.48 19.10 25.22
CA ASP A 74 -25.76 18.99 24.54
C ASP A 74 -25.87 17.79 23.59
N ASP A 75 -27.08 17.51 23.08
CA ASP A 75 -27.31 16.45 22.08
C ASP A 75 -26.47 16.64 20.81
N LYS A 76 -26.24 17.90 20.42
CA LYS A 76 -25.41 18.25 19.27
C LYS A 76 -23.95 17.83 19.49
N TYR A 77 -23.40 18.02 20.69
CA TYR A 77 -22.09 17.51 21.08
C TYR A 77 -22.04 15.99 20.98
N TRP A 78 -23.02 15.27 21.53
CA TRP A 78 -23.05 13.80 21.48
C TRP A 78 -23.19 13.26 20.06
N ALA A 79 -23.98 13.91 19.20
CA ALA A 79 -24.06 13.56 17.78
C ALA A 79 -22.71 13.73 17.07
N ARG A 80 -22.01 14.85 17.29
CA ARG A 80 -20.64 15.07 16.76
C ARG A 80 -19.67 14.01 17.28
N ARG A 81 -19.72 13.68 18.58
CA ARG A 81 -18.83 12.71 19.21
C ARG A 81 -19.02 11.31 18.62
N ARG A 82 -20.26 10.86 18.46
CA ARG A 82 -20.59 9.58 17.80
C ARG A 82 -20.07 9.54 16.36
N LYS A 83 -20.30 10.61 15.58
CA LYS A 83 -19.79 10.72 14.20
C LYS A 83 -18.26 10.64 14.14
N ASN A 84 -17.56 11.33 15.05
CA ASN A 84 -16.10 11.30 15.10
C ASN A 84 -15.58 9.90 15.48
N ASN A 85 -16.21 9.21 16.43
CA ASN A 85 -15.83 7.84 16.80
C ASN A 85 -15.99 6.87 15.62
N LEU A 86 -17.10 6.98 14.87
CA LEU A 86 -17.30 6.18 13.66
C LEU A 86 -16.25 6.48 12.59
N ALA A 87 -15.96 7.77 12.34
CA ALA A 87 -14.94 8.18 11.40
C ALA A 87 -13.54 7.68 11.81
N ALA A 88 -13.20 7.75 13.10
CA ALA A 88 -11.95 7.25 13.65
C ALA A 88 -11.83 5.73 13.48
N LYS A 89 -12.92 4.97 13.74
CA LYS A 89 -12.95 3.53 13.49
C LYS A 89 -12.72 3.22 12.02
N ARG A 90 -13.49 3.84 11.12
CA ARG A 90 -13.33 3.68 9.66
C ARG A 90 -11.92 4.02 9.19
N SER A 91 -11.32 5.08 9.73
CA SER A 91 -9.94 5.48 9.40
C SER A 91 -8.92 4.43 9.86
N ARG A 92 -9.08 3.88 11.06
CA ARG A 92 -8.22 2.79 11.58
C ARG A 92 -8.34 1.54 10.72
N ASP A 93 -9.56 1.16 10.35
CA ASP A 93 -9.79 -0.05 9.55
C ASP A 93 -9.22 0.11 8.13
N ALA A 94 -9.38 1.29 7.52
CA ALA A 94 -8.77 1.61 6.23
C ALA A 94 -7.23 1.56 6.28
N ARG A 95 -6.62 2.10 7.35
CA ARG A 95 -5.16 2.01 7.54
C ARG A 95 -4.72 0.55 7.68
N ARG A 96 -5.38 -0.23 8.54
CA ARG A 96 -5.07 -1.64 8.77
C ARG A 96 -5.16 -2.45 7.49
N MET A 97 -6.20 -2.21 6.68
CA MET A 97 -6.36 -2.87 5.37
C MET A 97 -5.17 -2.58 4.45
N LYS A 98 -4.72 -1.31 4.38
CA LYS A 98 -3.56 -0.92 3.57
C LYS A 98 -2.26 -1.55 4.09
N GLU A 99 -2.05 -1.56 5.41
CA GLU A 99 -0.90 -2.22 6.04
C GLU A 99 -0.87 -3.73 5.72
N ASN A 100 -2.02 -4.40 5.84
CA ASN A 100 -2.14 -5.82 5.49
C ASN A 100 -1.84 -6.08 4.01
N GLN A 101 -2.33 -5.23 3.10
CA GLN A 101 -2.01 -5.34 1.67
C GLN A 101 -0.51 -5.18 1.39
N ILE A 102 0.15 -4.23 2.05
CA ILE A 102 1.61 -4.02 1.93
C ILE A 102 2.34 -5.26 2.45
N ALA A 103 1.96 -5.79 3.61
CA ALA A 103 2.58 -6.98 4.18
C ALA A 103 2.46 -8.20 3.26
N LEU A 104 1.27 -8.44 2.71
CA LEU A 104 1.04 -9.52 1.75
C LEU A 104 1.89 -9.35 0.48
N ARG A 105 1.93 -8.14 -0.08
CA ARG A 105 2.72 -7.85 -1.28
C ARG A 105 4.22 -7.98 -1.03
N ALA A 106 4.71 -7.52 0.12
CA ALA A 106 6.12 -7.67 0.50
C ALA A 106 6.49 -9.15 0.60
N GLY A 107 5.70 -9.95 1.32
CA GLY A 107 5.95 -11.40 1.44
C GLY A 107 5.90 -12.15 0.11
N TYR A 108 5.02 -11.75 -0.81
CA TYR A 108 5.02 -12.30 -2.18
C TYR A 108 6.32 -11.96 -2.92
N LEU A 109 6.71 -10.68 -2.94
CA LEU A 109 7.92 -10.23 -3.63
C LEU A 109 9.20 -10.82 -3.04
N GLU A 110 9.26 -11.04 -1.72
CA GLU A 110 10.37 -11.72 -1.05
C GLU A 110 10.52 -13.16 -1.55
N LYS A 111 9.42 -13.92 -1.60
CA LYS A 111 9.42 -15.30 -2.14
C LYS A 111 9.87 -15.36 -3.59
N GLU A 112 9.31 -14.49 -4.44
CA GLU A 112 9.69 -14.40 -5.86
C GLU A 112 11.17 -14.03 -6.02
N ASN A 113 11.67 -13.09 -5.21
CA ASN A 113 13.08 -12.68 -5.28
C ASN A 113 14.02 -13.82 -4.90
N VAL A 114 13.68 -14.61 -3.88
CA VAL A 114 14.43 -15.80 -3.49
C VAL A 114 14.43 -16.83 -4.62
N GLY A 115 13.27 -17.12 -5.22
CA GLY A 115 13.16 -18.04 -6.35
C GLY A 115 14.00 -17.61 -7.55
N LEU A 116 13.93 -16.34 -7.93
CA LEU A 116 14.73 -15.78 -9.02
C LEU A 116 16.24 -15.84 -8.73
N ARG A 117 16.67 -15.59 -7.48
CA ARG A 117 18.08 -15.71 -7.09
C ARG A 117 18.58 -17.15 -7.18
N GLN A 118 17.76 -18.12 -6.77
CA GLN A 118 18.10 -19.53 -6.87
C GLN A 118 18.25 -19.97 -8.33
N GLU A 119 17.32 -19.58 -9.19
CA GLU A 119 17.36 -19.91 -10.61
C GLU A 119 18.55 -19.27 -11.33
N LEU A 120 18.84 -18.00 -11.03
CA LEU A 120 20.00 -17.29 -11.54
C LEU A 120 21.30 -18.00 -11.14
N GLU A 121 21.41 -18.44 -9.88
CA GLU A 121 22.58 -19.19 -9.40
C GLU A 121 22.73 -20.55 -10.08
N ARG A 122 21.62 -21.26 -10.33
CA ARG A 122 21.61 -22.52 -11.09
C ARG A 122 22.15 -22.30 -12.50
N LEU A 123 21.61 -21.31 -13.21
CA LEU A 123 22.03 -20.97 -14.57
C LEU A 123 23.49 -20.51 -14.64
N LYS A 124 23.97 -19.73 -13.67
CA LYS A 124 25.38 -19.34 -13.58
C LYS A 124 26.31 -20.55 -13.46
N LYS A 125 25.95 -21.52 -12.63
CA LYS A 125 26.73 -22.76 -12.47
C LYS A 125 26.76 -23.57 -13.76
N GLU A 126 25.62 -23.73 -14.42
CA GLU A 126 25.54 -24.42 -15.71
C GLU A 126 26.37 -23.71 -16.78
N ASN A 127 26.28 -22.38 -16.85
CA ASN A 127 27.06 -21.59 -17.78
C ASN A 127 28.56 -21.73 -17.53
N LEU A 128 29.00 -21.70 -16.26
CA LEU A 128 30.39 -21.93 -15.88
C LEU A 128 30.88 -23.32 -16.32
N ILE A 129 30.07 -24.36 -16.10
CA ILE A 129 30.41 -25.72 -16.55
C ILE A 129 30.54 -25.77 -18.08
N LEU A 130 29.64 -25.11 -18.81
CA LEU A 130 29.68 -25.06 -20.27
C LEU A 130 30.90 -24.28 -20.79
N GLN A 131 31.22 -23.13 -20.19
CA GLN A 131 32.44 -22.37 -20.51
C GLN A 131 33.69 -23.22 -20.29
N ASN A 132 33.80 -23.91 -19.15
CA ASN A 132 34.92 -24.81 -18.86
C ASN A 132 35.04 -25.97 -19.87
N LYS A 133 33.92 -26.43 -20.45
CA LYS A 133 33.93 -27.45 -21.52
C LYS A 133 34.38 -26.85 -22.85
N LEU A 134 33.88 -25.67 -23.21
CA LEU A 134 34.24 -24.98 -24.46
C LEU A 134 35.70 -24.58 -24.49
N ALA A 135 36.26 -24.10 -23.38
CA ALA A 135 37.67 -23.73 -23.27
C ALA A 135 38.63 -24.87 -23.68
N LYS A 136 38.22 -26.14 -23.53
CA LYS A 136 39.02 -27.30 -23.98
C LYS A 136 39.18 -27.39 -25.50
N TYR A 137 38.36 -26.68 -26.26
CA TYR A 137 38.31 -26.73 -27.71
C TYR A 137 38.71 -25.40 -28.36
N GLU A 138 38.95 -24.34 -27.58
CA GLU A 138 39.40 -23.03 -28.09
C GLU A 138 40.92 -22.95 -28.30
N ASP A 139 41.70 -23.85 -27.69
CA ASP A 139 43.18 -23.92 -27.82
C ASP A 139 43.67 -24.83 -28.98
N VAL A 140 42.87 -25.02 -30.04
CA VAL A 140 43.24 -25.79 -31.26
C VAL A 140 43.18 -24.91 -32.51
#